data_AF-U5GYC2-F1
#
_entry.id   AF-U5GYC2-F1
#
_cell.length_a   1.000
_cell.length_b   1.000
_cell.length_c   1.000
_cell.angle_alpha   90.00
_cell.angle_beta   90.00
_cell.angle_gamma   90.00
#
_symmetry.space_group_name_H-M   'P 1'
#
loop_
_entity.id
_entity.type
_entity.pdbx_description
1 polymer ?
#
loop_
_entity_poly.entity_id
_entity_poly.type
_entity_poly.pdbx_seq_one_letter_code
_entity_poly.pdbx_strand_id
1 'polypeptide(L)'
;MSASKILRSANAPRTAPDALETSVAQALLDLENGVAELKAELRPLQISAAREVDIKGGRKAIVIFVPMTQLKAFHKIQGRLTRELEKKFSERHVVFIGQRRMMRKPTRGSRQKQMRPRSRTLKEVHSAILDDLVYPTVGFFYHTSPILSLSPPPTVR
;
A
#
# COMPACT_ATOMS: atom_id res chain seq x y z
N MET A 1 2.63 -16.59 19.09
CA MET A 1 2.77 -16.84 17.63
C MET A 1 2.16 -15.68 16.85
N SER A 2 2.90 -14.58 16.70
CA SER A 2 2.47 -13.38 15.96
C SER A 2 2.70 -13.48 14.44
N ALA A 3 3.53 -14.43 14.00
CA ALA A 3 3.90 -14.62 12.60
C ALA A 3 2.74 -15.05 11.68
N SER A 4 1.63 -15.58 12.23
CA SER A 4 0.51 -16.13 11.45
C SER A 4 -0.23 -15.08 10.58
N LYS A 5 -0.06 -13.79 10.88
CA LYS A 5 -0.67 -12.67 10.13
C LYS A 5 0.23 -12.12 9.02
N ILE A 6 1.47 -12.59 8.89
CA ILE A 6 2.41 -12.08 7.89
C ILE A 6 2.44 -13.05 6.70
N LEU A 7 1.95 -12.61 5.53
CA LEU A 7 2.03 -13.34 4.28
C LEU A 7 3.01 -12.64 3.33
N ARG A 8 4.16 -13.26 3.10
CA ARG A 8 5.15 -12.76 2.12
C ARG A 8 4.61 -12.96 0.69
N SER A 9 3.96 -11.94 0.14
CA SER A 9 3.56 -11.92 -1.27
C SER A 9 4.76 -11.69 -2.20
N ALA A 10 4.59 -11.87 -3.52
CA ALA A 10 5.69 -11.93 -4.50
C ALA A 10 6.67 -10.73 -4.52
N ASN A 11 6.31 -9.59 -3.92
CA ASN A 11 7.14 -8.39 -3.81
C ASN A 11 7.55 -8.05 -2.35
N ALA A 12 7.10 -8.82 -1.35
CA ALA A 12 7.54 -8.61 0.02
C ALA A 12 9.00 -9.08 0.19
N PRO A 13 9.81 -8.40 1.02
CA PRO A 13 11.15 -8.87 1.31
C PRO A 13 11.09 -10.27 1.92
N ARG A 14 11.87 -11.23 1.38
CA ARG A 14 11.96 -12.61 1.88
C ARG A 14 12.79 -12.72 3.17
N THR A 15 13.06 -11.60 3.82
CA THR A 15 13.86 -11.51 5.04
C THR A 15 13.00 -11.87 6.24
N ALA A 16 13.67 -12.14 7.36
CA ALA A 16 13.01 -12.31 8.65
C ALA A 16 12.09 -11.11 8.95
N PRO A 17 10.96 -11.33 9.65
CA PRO A 17 10.03 -10.27 10.00
C PRO A 17 10.72 -9.22 10.84
N ASP A 18 10.57 -7.97 10.44
CA ASP A 18 11.15 -6.84 11.16
C ASP A 18 10.40 -6.61 12.50
N ALA A 19 11.02 -5.88 13.43
CA ALA A 19 10.42 -5.58 14.72
C ALA A 19 9.07 -4.84 14.56
N LEU A 20 9.00 -3.91 13.61
CA LEU A 20 7.77 -3.20 13.25
C LEU A 20 6.71 -4.14 12.67
N GLU A 21 7.07 -5.03 11.76
CA GLU A 21 6.15 -6.01 11.17
C GLU A 21 5.55 -6.92 12.25
N THR A 22 6.38 -7.35 13.19
CA THR A 22 5.97 -8.19 14.32
C THR A 22 5.04 -7.44 15.27
N SER A 23 5.33 -6.16 15.55
CA SER A 23 4.46 -5.31 16.38
C SER A 23 3.10 -5.08 15.74
N VAL A 24 3.04 -4.78 14.44
CA VAL A 24 1.78 -4.61 13.70
C VAL A 24 1.00 -5.92 13.66
N ALA A 25 1.67 -7.05 13.42
CA ALA A 25 1.03 -8.37 13.43
C ALA A 25 0.44 -8.73 14.80
N GLN A 26 1.15 -8.42 15.89
CA GLN A 26 0.63 -8.59 17.25
C GLN A 26 -0.57 -7.68 17.50
N ALA A 27 -0.49 -6.40 17.11
CA ALA A 27 -1.59 -5.47 17.27
C ALA A 27 -2.87 -5.93 16.55
N LEU A 28 -2.74 -6.54 15.37
CA LEU A 28 -3.87 -7.13 14.63
C LEU A 28 -4.49 -8.35 15.32
N LEU A 29 -3.68 -9.23 15.93
CA LEU A 29 -4.18 -10.37 16.70
C LEU A 29 -4.92 -9.93 17.96
N ASP A 30 -4.40 -8.92 18.64
CA ASP A 30 -5.03 -8.36 19.82
C ASP A 30 -6.38 -7.71 19.45
N LEU A 31 -6.48 -7.06 18.28
CA LEU A 31 -7.75 -6.51 17.77
C LEU A 31 -8.74 -7.59 17.36
N GLU A 32 -8.26 -8.70 16.77
CA GLU A 32 -9.10 -9.87 16.47
C GLU A 32 -9.74 -10.46 17.73
N ASN A 33 -9.03 -10.45 18.86
CA ASN A 33 -9.55 -10.95 20.13
C ASN A 33 -10.34 -9.90 20.93
N GLY A 34 -10.02 -8.61 20.76
CA GLY A 34 -10.63 -7.52 21.52
C GLY A 34 -11.98 -7.05 20.99
N VAL A 35 -12.25 -7.18 19.69
CA VAL A 35 -13.49 -6.67 19.06
C VAL A 35 -14.22 -7.80 18.32
N ALA A 36 -15.33 -8.27 18.90
CA ALA A 36 -16.11 -9.38 18.35
C ALA A 36 -16.60 -9.14 16.92
N GLU A 37 -16.95 -7.89 16.57
CA GLU A 37 -17.41 -7.52 15.23
C GLU A 37 -16.30 -7.60 14.17
N LEU A 38 -15.05 -7.30 14.53
CA LEU A 38 -13.92 -7.33 13.61
C LEU A 38 -13.30 -8.73 13.49
N LYS A 39 -13.58 -9.62 14.44
CA LYS A 39 -12.99 -10.96 14.51
C LYS A 39 -13.23 -11.77 13.24
N ALA A 40 -14.47 -11.82 12.75
CA ALA A 40 -14.83 -12.62 11.57
C ALA A 40 -14.11 -12.13 10.31
N GLU A 41 -13.97 -10.81 10.16
CA GLU A 41 -13.35 -10.18 9.00
C GLU A 41 -11.81 -10.16 9.08
N LEU A 42 -11.23 -9.95 10.26
CA LEU A 42 -9.77 -9.91 10.47
C LEU A 42 -9.12 -11.29 10.45
N ARG A 43 -9.82 -12.36 10.85
CA ARG A 43 -9.28 -13.72 10.91
C ARG A 43 -8.57 -14.17 9.62
N PRO A 44 -9.17 -14.06 8.42
CA PRO A 44 -8.52 -14.45 7.16
C PRO A 44 -7.52 -13.42 6.63
N LEU A 45 -7.47 -12.20 7.18
CA LEU A 45 -6.66 -11.11 6.67
C LEU A 45 -5.21 -11.21 7.14
N GLN A 46 -4.31 -10.88 6.23
CA GLN A 46 -2.86 -10.93 6.42
C GLN A 46 -2.22 -9.68 5.83
N ILE A 47 -1.03 -9.35 6.33
CA ILE A 47 -0.22 -8.23 5.86
C ILE A 47 1.02 -8.77 5.16
N SER A 48 1.51 -8.05 4.15
CA SER A 48 2.73 -8.41 3.42
C SER A 48 4.00 -7.85 4.05
N ALA A 49 3.93 -6.59 4.46
CA ALA A 49 5.03 -5.87 5.10
C ALA A 49 4.48 -4.64 5.82
N ALA A 50 5.27 -4.07 6.71
CA ALA A 50 5.00 -2.76 7.31
C ALA A 50 6.28 -1.93 7.21
N ARG A 51 6.14 -0.64 6.93
CA ARG A 51 7.26 0.31 6.88
C ARG A 51 6.91 1.59 7.59
N GLU A 52 7.89 2.17 8.27
CA GLU A 52 7.78 3.50 8.83
C GLU A 52 8.25 4.53 7.81
N VAL A 53 7.54 5.65 7.70
CA VAL A 53 7.85 6.77 6.81
C VAL A 53 7.75 8.06 7.58
N ASP A 54 8.76 8.91 7.48
CA ASP A 54 8.76 10.24 8.07
C ASP A 54 7.89 11.19 7.25
N ILE A 55 6.96 11.89 7.91
CA ILE A 55 6.10 12.91 7.32
C ILE A 55 6.61 14.29 7.73
N LYS A 56 6.28 15.30 6.91
CA LYS A 56 6.46 16.72 7.27
C LYS A 56 5.90 17.01 8.67
N GLY A 57 6.65 17.77 9.46
CA GLY A 57 6.28 18.11 10.83
C GLY A 57 6.80 17.14 11.89
N GLY A 58 7.81 16.31 11.58
CA GLY A 58 8.47 15.44 12.56
C GLY A 58 7.62 14.25 13.04
N ARG A 59 6.47 14.02 12.39
CA ARG A 59 5.58 12.89 12.68
C ARG A 59 5.97 11.71 11.82
N LYS A 60 5.82 10.50 12.36
CA LYS A 60 6.02 9.26 11.63
C LYS A 60 4.70 8.61 11.28
N ALA A 61 4.61 8.04 10.09
CA ALA A 61 3.49 7.20 9.66
C ALA A 61 3.93 5.76 9.48
N ILE A 62 2.98 4.86 9.70
CA ILE A 62 3.14 3.44 9.46
C ILE A 62 2.36 3.10 8.20
N VAL A 63 3.09 2.65 7.18
CA VAL A 63 2.55 2.16 5.92
C VAL A 63 2.47 0.64 5.99
N ILE A 64 1.27 0.11 5.93
CA ILE A 64 1.00 -1.34 5.95
C ILE A 64 0.74 -1.80 4.52
N PHE A 65 1.59 -2.69 4.03
CA PHE A 65 1.42 -3.31 2.73
C PHE A 65 0.50 -4.52 2.83
N VAL A 66 -0.58 -4.51 2.05
CA VAL A 66 -1.63 -5.52 2.04
C VAL A 66 -1.53 -6.35 0.75
N PRO A 67 -1.67 -7.69 0.79
CA PRO A 67 -1.80 -8.47 -0.42
C PRO A 67 -2.96 -7.97 -1.30
N MET A 68 -2.74 -7.78 -2.60
CA MET A 68 -3.76 -7.23 -3.52
C MET A 68 -5.09 -8.01 -3.54
N THR A 69 -5.07 -9.31 -3.24
CA THR A 69 -6.25 -10.16 -3.13
C THR A 69 -7.15 -9.79 -1.94
N GLN A 70 -6.55 -9.29 -0.86
CA GLN A 70 -7.22 -8.98 0.42
C GLN A 70 -7.56 -7.50 0.57
N LEU A 71 -7.02 -6.63 -0.28
CA LEU A 71 -7.22 -5.17 -0.25
C LEU A 71 -8.70 -4.76 -0.18
N LYS A 72 -9.57 -5.39 -0.97
CA LYS A 72 -11.01 -5.10 -0.94
C LYS A 72 -11.67 -5.39 0.41
N ALA A 73 -11.21 -6.43 1.10
CA ALA A 73 -11.71 -6.76 2.43
C ALA A 73 -11.17 -5.79 3.49
N PHE A 74 -9.90 -5.37 3.37
CA PHE A 74 -9.37 -4.30 4.21
C PHE A 74 -10.15 -2.99 4.05
N HIS A 75 -10.50 -2.60 2.82
CA HIS A 75 -11.28 -1.38 2.57
C HIS A 75 -12.66 -1.38 3.27
N LYS A 76 -13.32 -2.53 3.40
CA LYS A 76 -14.61 -2.63 4.11
C LYS A 76 -14.49 -2.26 5.59
N ILE A 77 -13.44 -2.74 6.25
CA ILE A 77 -13.21 -2.52 7.68
C ILE A 77 -12.31 -1.32 7.99
N GLN A 78 -11.70 -0.72 6.95
CA GLN A 78 -10.60 0.25 7.08
C GLN A 78 -10.95 1.39 8.03
N GLY A 79 -12.16 1.96 7.94
CA GLY A 79 -12.55 3.09 8.79
C GLY A 79 -12.56 2.81 10.29
N ARG A 80 -12.82 1.55 10.70
CA ARG A 80 -12.75 1.12 12.10
C ARG A 80 -11.34 0.67 12.46
N LEU A 81 -10.69 -0.06 11.56
CA LEU A 81 -9.35 -0.61 11.76
C LEU A 81 -8.29 0.48 11.92
N THR A 82 -8.35 1.57 11.14
CA THR A 82 -7.40 2.69 11.27
C THR A 82 -7.50 3.33 12.64
N ARG A 83 -8.71 3.62 13.12
CA ARG A 83 -8.94 4.23 14.44
C ARG A 83 -8.36 3.39 15.57
N GLU A 84 -8.57 2.08 15.53
CA GLU A 84 -8.07 1.18 16.57
C GLU A 84 -6.54 1.02 16.53
N LEU A 85 -5.94 1.01 15.33
CA LEU A 85 -4.49 0.97 15.19
C LEU A 85 -3.83 2.31 15.59
N GLU A 86 -4.44 3.44 15.25
CA GLU A 86 -3.95 4.78 15.64
C GLU A 86 -3.93 4.94 17.17
N LYS A 87 -4.93 4.42 17.88
CA LYS A 87 -4.92 4.36 19.35
C LYS A 87 -3.73 3.57 19.91
N LYS A 88 -3.41 2.41 19.30
CA LYS A 88 -2.29 1.56 19.75
C LYS A 88 -0.93 2.15 19.42
N PHE A 89 -0.80 2.84 18.29
CA PHE A 89 0.46 3.38 17.79
C PHE A 89 0.64 4.87 18.13
N SER A 90 0.21 5.31 19.32
CA SER A 90 0.43 6.67 19.84
C SER A 90 -0.01 7.77 18.85
N GLU A 91 -1.16 7.61 18.21
CA GLU A 91 -1.72 8.56 17.22
C GLU A 91 -0.81 8.82 16.00
N ARG A 92 0.08 7.87 15.68
CA ARG A 92 0.77 7.83 14.39
C ARG A 92 -0.24 7.48 13.30
N HIS A 93 -0.14 8.17 12.16
CA HIS A 93 -0.99 7.90 11.01
C HIS A 93 -0.70 6.50 10.47
N VAL A 94 -1.76 5.69 10.31
CA VAL A 94 -1.67 4.34 9.76
C VAL A 94 -2.36 4.30 8.41
N VAL A 95 -1.64 3.92 7.36
CA VAL A 95 -2.16 3.87 5.99
C VAL A 95 -1.98 2.48 5.39
N PHE A 96 -3.00 2.00 4.68
CA PHE A 96 -2.99 0.73 3.98
C PHE A 96 -2.69 0.94 2.51
N ILE A 97 -1.73 0.18 1.97
CA ILE A 97 -1.37 0.21 0.55
C ILE A 97 -1.35 -1.21 -0.01
N GLY A 98 -1.99 -1.41 -1.16
CA GLY A 98 -1.89 -2.66 -1.90
C GLY A 98 -0.48 -2.95 -2.40
N GLN A 99 0.02 -4.15 -2.11
CA GLN A 99 1.31 -4.64 -2.59
C GLN A 99 1.23 -4.97 -4.09
N ARG A 100 1.45 -3.97 -4.93
CA ARG A 100 1.39 -4.07 -6.40
C ARG A 100 2.76 -4.43 -7.00
N ARG A 101 2.74 -5.19 -8.10
CA ARG A 101 3.93 -5.53 -8.88
C ARG A 101 4.04 -4.73 -10.17
N MET A 102 5.01 -3.83 -10.21
CA MET A 102 5.41 -3.16 -11.44
C MET A 102 6.26 -4.09 -12.30
N MET A 103 5.89 -4.24 -13.57
CA MET A 103 6.78 -4.85 -14.55
C MET A 103 7.61 -3.77 -15.25
N ARG A 104 8.71 -4.14 -15.89
CA ARG A 104 9.44 -3.19 -16.75
C ARG A 104 8.75 -3.12 -18.11
N LYS A 105 8.93 -2.01 -18.82
CA LYS A 105 8.50 -1.92 -20.22
C LYS A 105 9.34 -2.91 -21.03
N PRO A 106 8.75 -3.76 -21.88
CA PRO A 106 9.53 -4.64 -22.74
C PRO A 106 10.38 -3.79 -23.68
N THR A 107 11.69 -4.06 -23.71
CA THR A 107 12.66 -3.42 -24.61
C THR A 107 12.80 -4.23 -25.90
N ARG A 108 13.30 -3.62 -26.98
CA ARG A 108 13.68 -4.31 -28.23
C ARG A 108 14.73 -5.39 -27.89
N GLY A 109 14.31 -6.66 -27.82
CA GLY A 109 15.13 -7.78 -27.34
C GLY A 109 14.56 -8.54 -26.13
N SER A 110 13.42 -8.13 -25.58
CA SER A 110 12.79 -8.85 -24.47
C SER A 110 12.25 -10.22 -24.92
N ARG A 111 12.59 -11.29 -24.18
CA ARG A 111 12.05 -12.65 -24.40
C ARG A 111 10.60 -12.82 -23.91
N GLN A 112 9.91 -11.75 -23.54
CA GLN A 112 8.52 -11.82 -23.09
C GLN A 112 7.60 -12.08 -24.28
N LYS A 113 7.01 -13.28 -24.33
CA LYS A 113 6.04 -13.67 -25.38
C LYS A 113 4.65 -13.06 -25.17
N GLN A 114 4.26 -12.83 -23.91
CA GLN A 114 2.94 -12.32 -23.56
C GLN A 114 2.92 -10.79 -23.45
N MET A 115 1.83 -10.17 -23.91
CA MET A 115 1.61 -8.75 -23.76
C MET A 115 1.56 -8.38 -22.28
N ARG A 116 2.23 -7.28 -21.91
CA ARG A 116 2.26 -6.76 -20.54
C ARG A 116 0.84 -6.31 -20.14
N PRO A 117 0.25 -6.86 -19.05
CA PRO A 117 -0.99 -6.32 -18.50
C PRO A 117 -0.87 -4.84 -18.10
N ARG A 118 -1.87 -4.04 -18.48
CA ARG A 118 -1.94 -2.60 -18.18
C ARG A 118 -1.90 -2.30 -16.68
N SER A 119 -2.53 -3.14 -15.86
CA SER A 119 -2.54 -3.07 -14.39
C SER A 119 -1.15 -3.15 -13.75
N ARG A 120 -0.14 -3.65 -14.47
CA ARG A 120 1.26 -3.74 -14.03
C ARG A 120 2.15 -2.69 -14.69
N THR A 121 1.55 -1.60 -15.19
CA THR A 121 2.26 -0.43 -15.73
C THR A 121 2.70 0.53 -14.64
N LEU A 122 3.81 1.26 -14.85
CA LEU A 122 4.29 2.26 -13.88
C LEU A 122 3.18 3.28 -13.60
N LYS A 123 2.63 3.88 -14.66
CA LYS A 123 1.56 4.87 -14.56
C LYS A 123 0.36 4.33 -13.76
N GLU A 124 -0.17 3.18 -14.16
CA GLU A 124 -1.37 2.61 -13.52
C GLU A 124 -1.13 2.25 -12.05
N VAL A 125 0.05 1.70 -11.73
CA VAL A 125 0.38 1.35 -10.34
C VAL A 125 0.50 2.60 -9.47
N HIS A 126 1.07 3.69 -9.97
CA HIS A 126 1.18 4.94 -9.20
C HIS A 126 -0.19 5.58 -8.96
N SER A 127 -1.06 5.62 -9.98
CA SER A 127 -2.44 6.08 -9.82
C SER A 127 -3.18 5.25 -8.76
N ALA A 128 -3.10 3.93 -8.84
CA ALA A 128 -3.76 3.05 -7.88
C ALA A 128 -3.17 3.12 -6.46
N ILE A 129 -1.89 3.49 -6.29
CA ILE A 129 -1.32 3.76 -4.97
C ILE A 129 -1.90 5.04 -4.38
N LEU A 130 -2.05 6.09 -5.19
CA LEU A 130 -2.68 7.33 -4.74
C LEU A 130 -4.13 7.11 -4.31
N ASP A 131 -4.87 6.28 -5.06
CA ASP A 131 -6.25 5.93 -4.70
C ASP A 131 -6.34 5.22 -3.34
N ASP A 132 -5.41 4.32 -3.03
CA ASP A 132 -5.36 3.65 -1.72
C ASP A 132 -5.04 4.63 -0.58
N LEU A 133 -4.15 5.60 -0.82
CA LEU A 133 -3.75 6.60 0.18
C LEU A 133 -4.90 7.52 0.58
N VAL A 134 -5.85 7.76 -0.33
CA VAL A 134 -6.96 8.71 -0.13
C VAL A 134 -8.24 7.99 0.32
N TYR A 135 -8.28 6.66 0.38
CA TYR A 135 -9.45 5.93 0.88
C TYR A 135 -9.78 6.32 2.34
N PRO A 136 -11.06 6.62 2.69
CA PRO A 136 -12.31 6.35 1.97
C PRO A 136 -12.85 7.50 1.10
N THR A 137 -12.17 8.64 1.01
CA THR A 137 -12.68 9.78 0.25
C THR A 137 -12.48 9.53 -1.24
N VAL A 138 -13.55 9.08 -1.90
CA VAL A 138 -13.57 8.82 -3.35
C VAL A 138 -13.26 10.09 -4.16
N GLY A 139 -12.09 10.08 -4.81
CA GLY A 139 -11.79 10.71 -6.11
C GLY A 139 -12.21 12.16 -6.34
N PHE A 140 -11.42 13.13 -5.86
CA PHE A 140 -11.34 14.40 -6.58
C PHE A 140 -10.52 14.17 -7.86
N PHE A 141 -11.17 14.30 -9.01
CA PHE A 141 -10.62 14.25 -10.36
C PHE A 141 -9.17 14.78 -10.40
N TYR A 142 -8.21 13.89 -10.63
CA TYR A 142 -6.86 14.31 -11.02
C TYR A 142 -6.93 14.88 -12.44
N HIS A 143 -7.22 16.18 -12.55
CA HIS A 143 -6.88 16.92 -13.75
C HIS A 143 -5.37 17.09 -13.73
N THR A 144 -4.66 16.21 -14.44
CA THR A 144 -3.24 16.43 -14.70
C THR A 144 -3.14 17.67 -15.56
N SER A 145 -2.84 18.82 -14.95
CA SER A 145 -2.46 20.02 -15.69
C SER A 145 -1.33 19.63 -16.64
N PRO A 146 -1.50 19.75 -17.97
CA PRO A 146 -0.41 19.51 -18.88
C PRO A 146 0.69 20.51 -18.53
N ILE A 147 1.83 19.98 -18.07
CA ILE A 147 3.06 20.74 -17.91
C ILE A 147 3.30 21.46 -19.23
N LEU A 148 3.39 22.78 -19.11
CA LEU A 148 3.65 23.76 -20.16
C LEU A 148 4.47 23.20 -21.32
N SER A 149 3.90 23.41 -22.49
CA SER A 149 4.50 23.29 -23.82
C SER A 149 5.97 23.66 -23.86
N LEU A 150 6.72 22.82 -24.56
CA LEU A 150 8.04 23.10 -25.10
C LEU A 150 8.14 24.55 -25.64
N SER A 151 9.09 25.32 -25.13
CA SER A 151 9.78 26.31 -25.96
C SER A 151 11.03 25.65 -26.55
N PRO A 152 11.16 25.49 -27.88
CA PRO A 152 12.43 25.06 -28.47
C PRO A 152 13.51 26.14 -28.23
N PRO A 153 14.79 25.75 -28.07
CA PRO A 153 15.86 26.73 -27.92
C PRO A 153 16.02 27.57 -29.20
N PRO A 154 16.35 28.87 -29.09
CA PRO A 154 16.53 29.72 -30.25
C PRO A 154 17.70 29.22 -31.09
N THR A 155 17.43 28.96 -32.37
CA THR A 155 18.46 28.69 -33.37
C THR A 155 19.22 29.99 -33.63
N VAL A 156 20.47 30.07 -33.17
CA VAL A 156 21.40 31.14 -33.53
C VAL A 156 21.82 30.91 -34.98
N ARG A 157 21.64 31.93 -35.82
CA ARG A 157 22.19 32.00 -37.18
C ARG A 157 23.67 32.34 -37.14
#